data_AF-A0A349N4P5-F1
#
_entry.id   AF-A0A349N4P5-F1
#
_cell.length_a   1.000
_cell.length_b   1.000
_cell.length_c   1.000
_cell.angle_alpha   90.00
_cell.angle_beta   90.00
_cell.angle_gamma   90.00
#
_symmetry.space_group_name_H-M   'P 1'
#
loop_
_entity.id
_entity.type
_entity.pdbx_description
1 polymer ?
#
loop_
_entity_poly.entity_id
_entity_poly.type
_entity_poly.pdbx_seq_one_letter_code
_entity_poly.pdbx_strand_id
1 'polypeptide(L)'
;MEISSAESLLSQVRDYQAKIASARRDTGDLGSIPSIGDAGRGQGVDSAAGNFSSRLSTAMVNALNEVNSLQETSRVSQETFQMGGDIPLTEVVMNMQKASLAFEATVQVRNKVMQAYQDIMNMPV
;
A
#
# COMPACT_ATOMS: atom_id res chain seq x y z
N MET A 1 -28.42 54.24 -20.16
CA MET A 1 -28.24 53.09 -19.25
C MET A 1 -27.09 52.23 -19.78
N GLU A 2 -25.88 52.78 -19.91
CA GLU A 2 -24.72 52.09 -20.52
C GLU A 2 -23.38 52.43 -19.81
N ILE A 3 -23.40 53.26 -18.76
CA ILE A 3 -22.17 53.76 -18.10
C ILE A 3 -21.81 52.97 -16.82
N SER A 4 -22.74 52.16 -16.30
CA SER A 4 -22.56 51.40 -15.05
C SER A 4 -21.80 50.08 -15.23
N SER A 5 -21.82 49.52 -16.43
CA SER A 5 -21.14 48.27 -16.80
C SER A 5 -19.62 48.45 -16.90
N ALA A 6 -19.17 49.63 -17.36
CA ALA A 6 -17.74 49.97 -17.40
C ALA A 6 -17.14 50.09 -15.99
N GLU A 7 -17.86 50.69 -15.03
CA GLU A 7 -17.42 50.76 -13.63
C GLU A 7 -17.39 49.39 -12.95
N SER A 8 -18.35 48.51 -13.25
CA SER A 8 -18.34 47.13 -12.73
C SER A 8 -17.15 46.33 -13.27
N LEU A 9 -16.79 46.49 -14.54
CA LEU A 9 -15.61 45.84 -15.12
C LEU A 9 -14.30 46.45 -14.57
N LEU A 10 -14.27 47.76 -14.30
CA LEU A 10 -13.14 48.43 -13.66
C LEU A 10 -12.95 48.03 -12.19
N SER A 11 -14.05 47.80 -11.45
CA SER A 11 -14.02 47.21 -10.11
C SER A 11 -13.47 45.78 -10.16
N GLN A 12 -13.99 44.97 -11.09
CA GLN A 12 -13.56 43.58 -11.26
C GLN A 12 -12.08 43.46 -11.62
N VAL A 13 -11.55 44.39 -12.43
CA VAL A 13 -10.12 44.48 -12.72
C VAL A 13 -9.31 44.91 -11.50
N ARG A 14 -9.82 45.85 -10.68
CA ARG A 14 -9.15 46.29 -9.45
C ARG A 14 -9.06 45.17 -8.41
N ASP A 15 -10.11 44.39 -8.24
CA ASP A 15 -10.13 43.23 -7.36
C ASP A 15 -9.18 42.13 -7.86
N TYR A 16 -9.07 41.96 -9.18
CA TYR A 16 -8.13 41.02 -9.78
C TYR A 16 -6.67 41.47 -9.60
N GLN A 17 -6.38 42.77 -9.70
CA GLN A 17 -5.05 43.32 -9.44
C GLN A 17 -4.65 43.18 -7.96
N ALA A 18 -5.60 43.38 -7.02
CA ALA A 18 -5.36 43.18 -5.60
C ALA A 18 -5.01 41.72 -5.26
N LYS A 19 -5.68 40.75 -5.91
CA LYS A 19 -5.41 39.31 -5.74
C LYS A 19 -4.03 38.88 -6.25
N ILE A 20 -3.54 39.51 -7.33
CA ILE A 20 -2.19 39.23 -7.85
C ILE A 20 -1.12 39.92 -6.98
N ALA A 21 -1.39 41.11 -6.45
CA ALA A 21 -0.47 41.81 -5.56
C ALA A 21 -0.21 41.04 -4.25
N SER A 22 -1.23 40.37 -3.68
CA SER A 22 -1.06 39.53 -2.48
C SER A 22 -0.26 38.25 -2.75
N ALA A 23 -0.31 37.70 -3.97
CA ALA A 23 0.50 36.52 -4.34
C ALA A 23 1.99 36.85 -4.54
N ARG A 24 2.33 38.11 -4.81
CA ARG A 24 3.73 38.57 -4.99
C ARG A 24 4.44 38.91 -3.68
N ARG A 25 3.71 39.08 -2.58
CA ARG A 25 4.29 39.40 -1.27
C ARG A 25 4.84 38.16 -0.55
N ASP A 26 4.37 36.97 -0.91
CA ASP A 26 4.84 35.68 -0.36
C ASP A 26 6.13 35.18 -1.05
N THR A 27 6.42 35.69 -2.25
CA THR A 27 7.68 35.43 -2.98
C THR A 27 8.84 36.36 -2.57
N GLY A 28 8.70 37.06 -1.44
CA GLY A 28 9.68 38.00 -0.89
C GLY A 28 10.64 37.41 0.14
N ASP A 29 10.48 36.15 0.54
CA ASP A 29 11.41 35.45 1.44
C ASP A 29 12.45 34.62 0.64
N LEU A 30 13.32 35.35 -0.07
CA LEU A 30 14.53 34.83 -0.71
C LEU A 30 15.75 35.07 0.20
N GLY A 31 15.57 34.97 1.53
CA GLY A 31 16.53 35.37 2.56
C GLY A 31 17.23 34.24 3.32
N SER A 32 17.04 32.97 2.96
CA SER A 32 17.75 31.86 3.59
C SER A 32 18.12 30.79 2.57
N ILE A 33 19.32 30.95 2.01
CA ILE A 33 19.99 29.95 1.16
C ILE A 33 20.28 28.73 2.05
N PRO A 34 19.67 27.56 1.84
CA PRO A 34 20.15 26.33 2.43
C PRO A 34 21.48 25.99 1.75
N SER A 35 22.48 25.70 2.59
CA SER A 35 23.81 25.21 2.21
C SER A 35 23.76 24.24 1.02
N ILE A 36 24.38 24.63 -0.09
CA ILE A 36 24.71 23.73 -1.20
C ILE A 36 25.84 22.82 -0.70
N GLY A 37 25.46 21.76 -0.01
CA GLY A 37 26.38 20.77 0.54
C GLY A 37 25.82 19.35 0.65
N ASP A 38 24.54 19.11 0.34
CA ASP A 38 23.89 17.80 0.58
C ASP A 38 23.24 17.17 -0.67
N ALA A 39 23.54 17.64 -1.87
CA ALA A 39 23.03 17.03 -3.11
C ALA A 39 23.88 15.82 -3.58
N GLY A 40 24.27 14.96 -2.64
CA GLY A 40 25.13 13.80 -2.88
C GLY A 40 24.54 12.49 -2.34
N ARG A 41 23.72 11.83 -3.16
CA ARG A 41 23.42 10.37 -3.16
C ARG A 41 22.83 9.77 -1.87
N GLY A 42 21.55 9.40 -1.92
CA GLY A 42 21.03 8.35 -1.03
C GLY A 42 19.51 8.12 -1.09
N GLN A 43 18.72 9.19 -1.22
CA GLN A 43 17.26 9.07 -1.14
C GLN A 43 16.63 8.71 -2.49
N GLY A 44 16.58 7.43 -2.78
CA GLY A 44 15.85 6.89 -3.93
C GLY A 44 15.79 5.37 -3.96
N VAL A 45 16.68 4.72 -3.20
CA VAL A 45 16.73 3.25 -3.09
C VAL A 45 16.04 2.72 -1.83
N ASP A 46 15.95 3.50 -0.75
CA ASP A 46 15.36 3.03 0.51
C ASP A 46 13.82 2.99 0.48
N SER A 47 13.17 3.86 -0.31
CA SER A 47 11.71 3.92 -0.41
C SER A 47 11.11 2.72 -1.16
N ALA A 48 11.87 2.10 -2.07
CA ALA A 48 11.44 0.89 -2.77
C ALA A 48 11.49 -0.35 -1.87
N ALA A 49 12.53 -0.46 -1.02
CA ALA A 49 12.69 -1.56 -0.07
C ALA A 49 11.64 -1.52 1.07
N GLY A 50 11.36 -0.33 1.62
CA GLY A 50 10.28 -0.14 2.60
C GLY A 50 8.89 -0.51 2.04
N ASN A 51 8.65 -0.21 0.77
CA ASN A 51 7.42 -0.57 0.08
C ASN A 51 7.33 -2.09 -0.19
N PHE A 52 8.43 -2.75 -0.55
CA PHE A 52 8.44 -4.20 -0.74
C PHE A 52 8.13 -4.96 0.56
N SER A 53 8.81 -4.62 1.67
CA SER A 53 8.58 -5.26 2.98
C SER A 53 7.13 -5.08 3.45
N SER A 54 6.58 -3.87 3.33
CA SER A 54 5.18 -3.60 3.66
C SER A 54 4.22 -4.44 2.81
N ARG A 55 4.40 -4.45 1.49
CA ARG A 55 3.51 -5.21 0.58
C ARG A 55 3.61 -6.72 0.80
N LEU A 56 4.81 -7.21 1.07
CA LEU A 56 5.04 -8.61 1.40
C LEU A 56 4.38 -8.98 2.73
N SER A 57 4.50 -8.15 3.77
CA SER A 57 3.85 -8.37 5.06
C SER A 57 2.32 -8.44 4.91
N THR A 58 1.73 -7.53 4.11
CA THR A 58 0.30 -7.56 3.79
C THR A 58 -0.07 -8.83 3.03
N ALA A 59 0.71 -9.22 2.02
CA ALA A 59 0.48 -10.45 1.26
C ALA A 59 0.58 -11.71 2.13
N MET A 60 1.54 -11.75 3.07
CA MET A 60 1.73 -12.85 4.02
C MET A 60 0.55 -12.95 4.98
N VAL A 61 0.10 -11.82 5.54
CA VAL A 61 -1.09 -11.76 6.41
C VAL A 61 -2.33 -12.25 5.65
N ASN A 62 -2.51 -11.82 4.40
CA ASN A 62 -3.61 -12.28 3.57
C ASN A 62 -3.53 -13.79 3.28
N ALA A 63 -2.34 -14.32 2.98
CA ALA A 63 -2.15 -15.76 2.77
C ALA A 63 -2.45 -16.57 4.04
N LEU A 64 -2.07 -16.08 5.22
CA LEU A 64 -2.40 -16.72 6.49
C LEU A 64 -3.91 -16.72 6.77
N ASN A 65 -4.59 -15.60 6.46
CA ASN A 65 -6.05 -15.51 6.57
C ASN A 65 -6.74 -16.50 5.60
N GLU A 66 -6.22 -16.63 4.38
CA GLU A 66 -6.73 -17.58 3.39
C GLU A 66 -6.55 -19.03 3.86
N VAL A 67 -5.37 -19.37 4.40
CA VAL A 67 -5.11 -20.70 4.98
C VAL A 67 -6.01 -20.97 6.18
N ASN A 68 -6.33 -19.96 6.99
CA ASN A 68 -7.29 -20.10 8.08
C ASN A 68 -8.72 -20.36 7.56
N SER A 69 -9.15 -19.62 6.55
CA SER A 69 -10.44 -19.80 5.87
C SER A 69 -10.59 -21.21 5.26
N LEU A 70 -9.55 -21.70 4.59
CA LEU A 70 -9.53 -23.04 3.99
C LEU A 70 -9.57 -24.14 5.06
N GLN A 71 -8.87 -23.95 6.18
CA GLN A 71 -8.94 -24.88 7.32
C GLN A 71 -10.35 -24.93 7.93
N GLU A 72 -10.98 -23.78 8.13
CA GLU A 72 -12.35 -23.72 8.66
C GLU A 72 -13.34 -24.36 7.69
N THR A 73 -13.23 -24.06 6.40
CA THR A 73 -14.05 -24.67 5.35
C THR A 73 -13.92 -26.19 5.34
N SER A 74 -12.69 -26.70 5.46
CA SER A 74 -12.43 -28.13 5.57
C SER A 74 -13.08 -28.74 6.82
N ARG A 75 -13.02 -28.05 7.96
CA ARG A 75 -13.63 -28.52 9.22
C ARG A 75 -15.15 -28.57 9.13
N VAL A 76 -15.77 -27.49 8.63
CA VAL A 76 -17.23 -27.42 8.42
C VAL A 76 -17.69 -28.49 7.43
N SER A 77 -16.94 -28.71 6.35
CA SER A 77 -17.25 -29.74 5.36
C SER A 77 -17.20 -31.14 5.97
N GLN A 78 -16.20 -31.44 6.81
CA GLN A 78 -16.11 -32.71 7.54
C GLN A 78 -17.25 -32.89 8.52
N GLU A 79 -17.58 -31.86 9.30
CA GLU A 79 -18.66 -31.89 10.28
C GLU A 79 -20.01 -32.11 9.61
N THR A 80 -20.28 -31.36 8.53
CA THR A 80 -21.50 -31.49 7.73
C THR A 80 -21.64 -32.91 7.17
N PHE A 81 -20.54 -33.49 6.66
CA PHE A 81 -20.53 -34.86 6.17
C PHE A 81 -20.79 -35.88 7.29
N GLN A 82 -20.16 -35.72 8.46
CA GLN A 82 -20.37 -36.60 9.62
C GLN A 82 -21.80 -36.54 10.16
N MET A 83 -22.44 -35.38 10.07
CA MET A 83 -23.85 -35.19 10.44
C MET A 83 -24.83 -35.74 9.39
N GLY A 84 -24.35 -36.28 8.26
CA GLY A 84 -25.17 -36.82 7.18
C GLY A 84 -25.71 -35.74 6.23
N GLY A 85 -25.08 -34.57 6.18
CA GLY A 85 -25.41 -33.50 5.25
C GLY A 85 -25.06 -33.81 3.79
N ASP A 86 -25.62 -33.02 2.88
CA ASP A 86 -25.58 -33.21 1.42
C ASP A 86 -24.26 -32.74 0.76
N ILE A 87 -23.12 -32.94 1.43
CA ILE A 87 -21.79 -32.66 0.86
C ILE A 87 -21.17 -34.00 0.43
N PRO A 88 -20.76 -34.16 -0.84
CA PRO A 88 -20.13 -35.39 -1.27
C PRO A 88 -18.74 -35.55 -0.62
N LEU A 89 -18.38 -36.79 -0.28
CA LEU A 89 -17.07 -37.11 0.33
C LEU A 89 -15.89 -36.58 -0.50
N THR A 90 -16.03 -36.56 -1.83
CA THR A 90 -15.03 -36.01 -2.76
C THR A 90 -14.74 -34.53 -2.52
N GLU A 91 -15.74 -33.75 -2.15
CA GLU A 91 -15.59 -32.32 -1.86
C GLU A 91 -14.93 -32.10 -0.49
N VAL A 92 -15.28 -32.92 0.52
CA VAL A 92 -14.63 -32.89 1.83
C VAL A 92 -13.13 -33.13 1.70
N VAL A 93 -12.73 -34.21 1.00
CA VAL A 93 -11.30 -34.53 0.81
C VAL A 93 -10.60 -33.50 -0.06
N MET A 94 -11.29 -32.90 -1.03
CA MET A 94 -10.74 -31.82 -1.84
C MET A 94 -10.48 -30.57 -0.98
N ASN A 95 -11.40 -30.21 -0.09
CA ASN A 95 -11.23 -29.07 0.82
C ASN A 95 -10.06 -29.32 1.80
N MET A 96 -9.90 -30.54 2.30
CA MET A 96 -8.73 -30.94 3.10
C MET A 96 -7.41 -30.80 2.33
N GLN A 97 -7.40 -31.24 1.06
CA GLN A 97 -6.20 -31.14 0.20
C GLN A 97 -5.86 -29.68 -0.11
N LYS A 98 -6.86 -28.84 -0.41
CA LYS A 98 -6.68 -27.40 -0.62
C LYS A 98 -6.05 -26.73 0.60
N ALA A 99 -6.58 -26.98 1.80
CA ALA A 99 -6.04 -26.44 3.04
C ALA A 99 -4.59 -26.89 3.28
N SER A 100 -4.31 -28.18 3.05
CA SER A 100 -2.95 -28.74 3.24
C SER A 100 -1.94 -28.13 2.27
N LEU A 101 -2.30 -28.04 0.98
CA LEU A 101 -1.43 -27.45 -0.05
C LEU A 101 -1.19 -25.95 0.20
N ALA A 102 -2.23 -25.20 0.55
CA ALA A 102 -2.12 -23.77 0.85
C ALA A 102 -1.24 -23.52 2.08
N PHE A 103 -1.35 -24.35 3.11
CA PHE A 103 -0.49 -24.29 4.28
C PHE A 103 0.97 -24.56 3.92
N GLU A 104 1.25 -25.63 3.15
CA GLU A 104 2.60 -25.97 2.72
C GLU A 104 3.23 -24.84 1.90
N ALA A 105 2.49 -24.28 0.93
CA ALA A 105 2.94 -23.15 0.14
C ALA A 105 3.29 -21.94 1.02
N THR A 106 2.49 -21.66 2.05
CA THR A 106 2.73 -20.55 2.98
C THR A 106 3.99 -20.77 3.82
N VAL A 107 4.25 -21.99 4.27
CA VAL A 107 5.50 -22.34 4.98
C VAL A 107 6.71 -22.17 4.07
N GLN A 108 6.62 -22.57 2.80
CA GLN A 108 7.70 -22.38 1.83
C GLN A 108 8.02 -20.90 1.62
N VAL A 109 6.99 -20.06 1.44
CA VAL A 109 7.16 -18.60 1.32
C VAL A 109 7.79 -18.02 2.59
N ARG A 110 7.30 -18.39 3.79
CA ARG A 110 7.88 -17.95 5.07
C ARG A 110 9.38 -18.23 5.13
N ASN A 111 9.77 -19.46 4.81
CA ASN A 111 11.17 -19.88 4.88
C ASN A 111 12.03 -19.13 3.85
N LYS A 112 11.51 -18.88 2.64
CA LYS A 112 12.21 -18.12 1.60
C LYS A 112 12.39 -16.65 1.99
N VAL A 113 11.42 -16.05 2.64
CA VAL A 113 11.51 -14.66 3.14
C VAL A 113 12.54 -14.55 4.27
N MET A 114 12.54 -15.50 5.21
CA MET A 114 13.57 -15.55 6.27
C MET A 114 14.98 -15.72 5.70
N GLN A 115 15.13 -16.57 4.67
CA GLN A 115 16.40 -16.74 3.96
C GLN A 115 16.84 -15.43 3.30
N ALA A 116 15.97 -14.78 2.52
CA ALA A 116 16.29 -13.52 1.86
C ALA A 116 16.68 -12.40 2.85
N TYR A 117 16.02 -12.34 4.01
CA TYR A 117 16.40 -11.42 5.08
C TYR A 117 17.80 -11.73 5.64
N GLN A 118 18.06 -13.01 5.93
CA GLN A 118 19.36 -13.48 6.41
C GLN A 118 20.48 -13.17 5.40
N ASP A 119 20.22 -13.38 4.11
CA ASP A 119 21.16 -13.14 3.01
C ASP A 119 21.51 -11.65 2.87
N ILE A 120 20.51 -10.75 2.98
CA ILE A 120 20.75 -9.29 2.98
C ILE A 120 21.61 -8.89 4.17
N MET A 121 21.36 -9.47 5.36
CA MET A 121 22.10 -9.13 6.58
C MET A 121 23.54 -9.65 6.58
N ASN A 122 23.79 -10.74 5.85
CA ASN A 122 25.12 -11.34 5.71
C ASN A 122 25.90 -10.81 4.50
N MET A 123 25.33 -9.91 3.69
CA MET A 123 26.06 -9.23 2.62
C MET A 123 27.08 -8.26 3.26
N PRO A 124 28.39 -8.41 2.99
CA PRO A 124 29.36 -7.42 3.44
C PRO A 124 29.11 -6.08 2.73
N VAL A 125 29.07 -5.00 3.52
CA VAL A 125 29.04 -3.62 3.02
C VAL A 125 30.38 -3.19 2.43
#